data_AF-A0A949AWR9-F1
#
_entry.id   AF-A0A949AWR9-F1
#
_cell.length_a   1.000
_cell.length_b   1.000
_cell.length_c   1.000
_cell.angle_alpha   90.00
_cell.angle_beta   90.00
_cell.angle_gamma   90.00
#
_symmetry.space_group_name_H-M   'P 1'
#
loop_
_entity.id
_entity.type
_entity.pdbx_description
1 polymer ?
#
loop_
_entity_poly.entity_id
_entity_poly.type
_entity_poly.pdbx_seq_one_letter_code
_entity_poly.pdbx_strand_id
1 'polypeptide(L)' 'MLEIKKTAIAFDEKDLIKLEEIITDQDEAEALKFLTHAVYNKIARGQQDRLKSHLDTRGDPVEGFKRRNDR' A
#
# COMPACT_ATOMS: atom_id res chain seq x y z
N MET A 1 -1.79 15.70 -11.10
CA MET A 1 -1.10 14.97 -12.18
C MET A 1 -1.37 13.49 -11.97
N LEU A 2 -2.03 12.83 -12.92
CA LEU A 2 -2.30 11.39 -12.81
C LEU A 2 -1.09 10.63 -13.34
N GLU A 3 -0.42 9.87 -12.47
CA GLU A 3 0.72 9.02 -12.83
C GLU A 3 0.27 7.56 -12.82
N ILE A 4 0.56 6.83 -13.90
CA ILE A 4 0.36 5.38 -13.92
C ILE A 4 1.54 4.73 -13.20
N LYS A 5 1.28 4.10 -12.05
CA LYS A 5 2.27 3.35 -11.28
C LYS A 5 1.99 1.86 -11.36
N LYS A 6 3.05 1.08 -11.61
CA LYS A 6 2.98 -0.38 -11.59
C LYS A 6 3.43 -0.89 -10.22
N THR A 7 2.64 -1.78 -9.64
CA THR A 7 2.94 -2.43 -8.36
C THR A 7 2.63 -3.91 -8.49
N ALA A 8 3.57 -4.75 -8.06
CA ALA A 8 3.32 -6.18 -7.92
C ALA A 8 2.66 -6.44 -6.56
N ILE A 9 1.63 -7.28 -6.54
CA ILE A 9 0.90 -7.67 -5.33
C ILE A 9 0.89 -9.18 -5.27
N ALA A 10 1.26 -9.73 -4.12
CA ALA A 10 1.15 -11.15 -3.86
C ALA A 10 -0.27 -11.49 -3.39
N PHE A 11 -0.83 -12.54 -3.98
CA PHE A 11 -2.06 -13.18 -3.55
C PHE A 11 -1.73 -14.53 -2.93
N ASP A 12 -2.42 -14.84 -1.84
CA ASP A 12 -2.40 -16.18 -1.27
C ASP A 12 -3.42 -17.09 -1.96
N GLU A 13 -3.45 -18.36 -1.57
CA GLU A 13 -4.37 -19.34 -2.16
C GLU A 13 -5.85 -18.94 -2.02
N LYS A 14 -6.23 -18.31 -0.89
CA LYS A 14 -7.62 -17.90 -0.64
C LYS A 14 -8.00 -16.71 -1.53
N ASP A 15 -7.08 -15.75 -1.67
CA ASP A 15 -7.23 -14.62 -2.59
C ASP A 15 -7.46 -15.13 -4.03
N LEU A 16 -6.72 -16.16 -4.46
CA LEU A 16 -6.83 -16.73 -5.81
C LEU A 16 -8.15 -17.48 -6.04
N ILE A 17 -8.58 -18.30 -5.08
CA ILE A 17 -9.86 -19.01 -5.18
C ILE A 17 -11.01 -18.02 -5.27
N LYS A 18 -11.00 -16.95 -4.46
CA LYS A 18 -12.06 -15.94 -4.51
C LYS A 18 -12.06 -15.18 -5.83
N LEU A 19 -10.88 -14.90 -6.38
CA LEU A 19 -10.78 -14.27 -7.71
C LEU A 19 -11.35 -15.17 -8.81
N GLU A 20 -11.08 -16.48 -8.76
CA GLU A 20 -11.64 -17.46 -9.69
C GLU A 20 -13.18 -17.52 -9.62
N GLU A 21 -13.75 -17.55 -8.41
CA GLU A 21 -15.19 -17.49 -8.16
C GLU A 21 -15.80 -16.23 -8.81
N ILE A 22 -15.24 -15.06 -8.54
CA ILE A 22 -15.71 -13.77 -9.09
C ILE A 22 -15.69 -13.77 -10.63
N ILE A 23 -14.59 -14.25 -11.23
CA ILE A 23 -14.44 -14.28 -12.69
C ILE A 23 -15.45 -15.24 -13.32
N THR A 24 -15.65 -16.40 -12.68
CA THR A 24 -16.58 -17.44 -13.15
C THR A 24 -18.02 -16.95 -13.10
N ASP A 25 -18.39 -16.31 -12.00
CA ASP A 25 -19.75 -15.83 -11.75
C ASP A 25 -20.04 -14.47 -12.42
N GLN A 26 -19.00 -13.82 -12.96
CA GLN A 26 -19.07 -12.46 -13.50
C GLN A 26 -19.68 -11.45 -12.51
N ASP A 27 -19.41 -11.64 -11.21
CA ASP A 27 -19.95 -10.77 -10.16
C ASP A 27 -19.15 -9.47 -10.05
N GLU A 28 -19.62 -8.44 -10.75
CA GLU A 28 -19.01 -7.11 -10.76
C GLU A 28 -18.97 -6.45 -9.37
N ALA A 29 -20.00 -6.69 -8.55
CA ALA A 29 -20.08 -6.08 -7.22
C ALA A 29 -19.02 -6.67 -6.29
N GLU A 30 -18.82 -7.99 -6.36
CA GLU A 30 -17.79 -8.67 -5.61
C GLU A 30 -16.38 -8.38 -6.17
N ALA A 31 -16.24 -8.23 -7.49
CA ALA A 31 -15.00 -7.78 -8.11
C ALA A 31 -14.52 -6.42 -7.56
N LEU A 32 -15.44 -5.45 -7.44
CA LEU A 32 -15.10 -4.14 -6.88
C LEU A 32 -14.65 -4.23 -5.42
N LYS A 33 -15.33 -5.04 -4.60
CA LYS A 33 -14.95 -5.25 -3.20
C LYS A 33 -13.57 -5.92 -3.11
N PHE A 34 -13.33 -6.94 -3.94
CA PHE A 34 -12.06 -7.64 -4.01
C PHE A 34 -10.92 -6.69 -4.39
N LEU A 35 -11.07 -5.90 -5.47
CA LEU A 35 -10.05 -4.91 -5.87
C LEU A 35 -9.78 -3.88 -4.76
N THR A 36 -10.82 -3.43 -4.06
CA THR A 36 -10.64 -2.49 -2.94
C THR A 36 -9.82 -3.11 -1.80
N HIS A 37 -10.14 -4.34 -1.41
CA HIS A 37 -9.53 -4.98 -0.24
C HIS A 37 -8.18 -5.65 -0.54
N ALA A 38 -8.12 -6.46 -1.60
CA ALA A 38 -6.95 -7.25 -1.94
C ALA A 38 -5.89 -6.44 -2.70
N VAL A 39 -6.28 -5.36 -3.40
CA VAL A 39 -5.34 -4.54 -4.19
C VAL A 39 -5.11 -3.18 -3.55
N TYR A 40 -6.13 -2.32 -3.52
CA TYR A 40 -5.96 -0.93 -3.09
C TYR A 40 -5.48 -0.82 -1.64
N ASN A 41 -6.13 -1.51 -0.71
CA ASN A 41 -5.76 -1.46 0.71
C ASN A 41 -4.34 -2.00 0.97
N LYS A 42 -3.90 -3.06 0.26
CA LYS A 42 -2.52 -3.58 0.38
C LYS A 42 -1.50 -2.53 -0.08
N ILE A 43 -1.75 -1.87 -1.22
CA ILE A 43 -0.89 -0.77 -1.71
C ILE A 43 -0.86 0.38 -0.71
N ALA A 44 -2.03 0.84 -0.26
CA ALA A 44 -2.15 1.99 0.64
C ALA A 44 -1.40 1.74 1.96
N ARG A 45 -1.56 0.55 2.55
CA ARG A 45 -0.82 0.15 3.76
C ARG A 45 0.68 0.11 3.51
N GLY A 46 1.14 -0.53 2.44
CA GLY A 46 2.57 -0.58 2.12
C GLY A 46 3.19 0.82 1.91
N GLN A 47 2.46 1.76 1.31
CA GLN A 47 2.90 3.15 1.19
C GLN A 47 2.93 3.86 2.55
N GLN A 48 1.93 3.66 3.39
CA GLN A 48 1.86 4.25 4.73
C GLN A 48 2.99 3.72 5.63
N ASP A 49 3.25 2.42 5.62
CA ASP A 49 4.29 1.79 6.43
C ASP A 49 5.68 2.23 5.99
N ARG A 50 5.90 2.35 4.68
CA ARG A 50 7.12 2.94 4.14
C ARG A 50 7.26 4.40 4.58
N LEU A 51 6.21 5.21 4.51
CA LEU A 51 6.26 6.61 4.96
C LEU A 51 6.59 6.70 6.45
N LYS A 52 5.97 5.87 7.30
CA LYS A 52 6.27 5.79 8.74
C LYS A 52 7.73 5.43 8.97
N SER A 53 8.22 4.36 8.34
CA SER A 53 9.64 3.97 8.44
C SER A 53 10.57 5.13 8.07
N HIS A 54 10.28 5.87 6.99
CA HIS A 54 11.07 7.03 6.60
C HIS A 54 11.04 8.18 7.64
N LEU A 55 9.92 8.39 8.32
CA LEU A 55 9.79 9.38 9.39
C LEU A 55 10.50 8.92 10.68
N ASP A 56 10.34 7.65 11.05
CA ASP A 56 10.93 7.07 12.26
C ASP A 56 12.46 6.90 12.16
N THR A 57 13.00 6.69 10.95
CA THR A 57 14.45 6.55 10.72
C THR A 57 15.20 7.89 10.88
N ARG A 58 14.50 9.02 10.78
CA ARG A 58 15.06 10.32 11.18
C ARG A 58 14.80 10.50 12.68
N GLY A 59 15.79 10.15 13.50
CA GLY A 59 15.85 10.64 14.89
C GLY A 59 15.58 12.15 14.94
N ASP A 60 15.07 12.62 16.09
CA ASP A 60 14.41 13.93 16.26
C ASP A 60 14.88 14.99 15.23
N PRO A 61 14.07 15.26 14.18
CA PRO A 61 14.41 16.21 13.14
C PRO A 61 14.77 17.59 13.70
N VAL A 62 14.21 17.93 14.87
CA VAL A 62 14.49 19.17 15.60
C VAL A 62 15.92 19.15 16.16
N GLU A 63 16.35 18.05 16.78
CA GLU A 63 17.74 17.90 17.24
C GLU A 63 18.74 17.90 16.07
N GLY A 64 18.39 17.26 14.95
CA GLY A 64 19.20 17.32 13.72
C GLY A 64 19.26 18.71 13.08
N PHE A 65 18.30 19.59 13.36
CA PHE A 65 18.31 20.99 12.93
C PHE A 65 19.13 21.86 13.88
N LYS A 66 18.94 21.72 15.20
CA LYS A 66 19.74 22.43 16.22
C LYS A 66 21.24 22.19 16.03
N ARG A 67 21.68 20.94 15.89
CA ARG A 67 23.09 20.58 15.68
C ARG A 67 23.70 21.15 14.39
N ARG A 68 22.89 21.48 13.38
CA ARG A 68 23.35 22.08 12.12
C ARG A 68 23.47 23.60 12.20
N ASN A 69 22.68 24.24 13.06
CA ASN A 69 22.71 25.68 13.28
C ASN A 69 23.72 26.11 14.36
N ASP A 70 24.16 25.19 15.22
CA ASP A 70 25.19 25.43 16.25
C ASP A 70 26.64 25.25 15.72
N ARG A 71 26.85 25.33 14.40
CA ARG A 71 28.17 25.22 13.74
C ARG A 71 28.54 26.47 12.97
#